data_AF-A0A2H0RJ30-F1
#
_entry.id   AF-A0A2H0RJ30-F1
#
_cell.length_a   1.000
_cell.length_b   1.000
_cell.length_c   1.000
_cell.angle_alpha   90.00
_cell.angle_beta   90.00
_cell.angle_gamma   90.00
#
_symmetry.space_group_name_H-M   'P 1'
#
loop_
_entity.id
_entity.type
_entity.pdbx_description
1 polymer ?
#
loop_
_entity_poly.entity_id
_entity_poly.type
_entity_poly.pdbx_seq_one_letter_code
_entity_poly.pdbx_strand_id
1 'polypeptide(L)'
;MLVEGVKIAPDTFGLMTHFLTLVRKMLKDMRANELPEEIREEVMRIVGNSFNVLRETMHDVGLRTPAMPAAENGNGNVDVYAKDVIEKVKGLAKVVVPDEEPKFMEYREVSTREIVDNIPKIQNRELRDELSATVSEINFPKRLKGEDDETARYKVTETGYKGGVARLFLKIYVYMILTGVLSRPDWMSEEELCSVSLPLVEELLRAELPLTDKDIVVGPRVTEMWQVADELGVDADGVERLKVWDVRFYMNCRDIDMNHALLTKHALYFTPEGFGSVCTGVIRAAGRARTMFGVDTFRYWKHEYFTNKILHRLVKNVVEDKAKSFTVPTYNRQVQIGIYWLVLIRRMVGKRDQNLKIAKIWSCAVKIGQTKAKTPVAFIRQLTAEYPQFSFRKNQNIEDIARWILGKFTVAAFRSLKQKFGVHPDWGYHELCDDPLNIAPDVSMLKPIHYNGIERVINELHERDLEQQYPSTV
;
A
#
# COMPACT_ATOMS: atom_id res chain seq x y z
N MET A 1 -46.50 -26.61 -12.67
CA MET A 1 -46.29 -25.26 -12.12
C MET A 1 -44.96 -25.25 -11.39
N LEU A 2 -43.90 -24.93 -12.13
CA LEU A 2 -42.54 -24.82 -11.64
C LEU A 2 -41.89 -23.66 -12.39
N VAL A 3 -41.05 -22.93 -11.65
CA VAL A 3 -40.09 -21.88 -12.08
C VAL A 3 -40.59 -20.43 -12.11
N GLU A 4 -40.27 -19.71 -11.04
CA GLU A 4 -39.73 -18.34 -11.05
C GLU A 4 -38.54 -18.38 -10.07
N GLY A 5 -37.34 -17.88 -10.28
CA GLY A 5 -36.77 -17.04 -11.33
C GLY A 5 -35.42 -16.57 -10.79
N VAL A 6 -34.43 -17.46 -10.69
CA VAL A 6 -33.06 -17.08 -10.32
C VAL A 6 -32.40 -16.49 -11.56
N LYS A 7 -32.32 -15.16 -11.61
CA LYS A 7 -31.52 -14.43 -12.60
C LYS A 7 -30.04 -14.63 -12.28
N ILE A 8 -29.37 -15.50 -13.03
CA ILE A 8 -27.91 -15.61 -13.01
C ILE A 8 -27.33 -14.51 -13.90
N ALA A 9 -26.40 -13.73 -13.36
CA ALA A 9 -25.73 -12.64 -14.06
C ALA A 9 -24.91 -13.18 -15.26
N PRO A 10 -24.98 -12.57 -16.45
CA PRO A 10 -24.20 -12.94 -17.63
C PRO A 10 -22.66 -12.87 -17.50
N ASP A 11 -22.12 -12.32 -16.42
CA ASP A 11 -20.70 -11.96 -16.27
C ASP A 11 -19.79 -13.09 -15.76
N THR A 12 -20.35 -14.23 -15.32
CA THR A 12 -19.58 -15.39 -14.84
C THR A 12 -18.72 -16.02 -15.95
N PHE A 13 -19.11 -15.89 -17.21
CA PHE A 13 -18.36 -16.43 -18.36
C PHE A 13 -17.23 -15.51 -18.86
N GLY A 14 -17.34 -14.19 -18.68
CA GLY A 14 -16.23 -13.26 -18.95
C GLY A 14 -15.04 -13.48 -18.02
N LEU A 15 -15.34 -13.99 -16.82
CA LEU A 15 -14.40 -14.42 -15.78
C LEU A 15 -13.53 -15.59 -16.24
N MET A 16 -14.16 -16.63 -16.84
CA MET A 16 -13.48 -17.84 -17.30
C MET A 16 -12.52 -17.57 -18.46
N THR A 17 -12.95 -16.77 -19.44
CA THR A 17 -12.12 -16.43 -20.61
C THR A 17 -10.89 -15.63 -20.20
N HIS A 18 -11.02 -14.73 -19.22
CA HIS A 18 -9.90 -13.93 -18.74
C HIS A 18 -8.93 -14.76 -17.87
N PHE A 19 -9.44 -15.62 -16.98
CA PHE A 19 -8.64 -16.56 -16.19
C PHE A 19 -7.84 -17.51 -17.08
N LEU A 20 -8.48 -18.14 -18.07
CA LEU A 20 -7.83 -19.03 -19.03
C LEU A 20 -6.76 -18.31 -19.87
N THR A 21 -7.00 -17.06 -20.25
CA THR A 21 -6.02 -16.24 -20.98
C THR A 21 -4.81 -15.90 -20.11
N LEU A 22 -5.03 -15.62 -18.82
CA LEU A 22 -3.97 -15.29 -17.86
C LEU A 22 -3.10 -16.52 -17.53
N VAL A 23 -3.74 -17.68 -17.31
CA VAL A 23 -3.07 -18.97 -17.12
C VAL A 23 -2.27 -19.33 -18.37
N ARG A 24 -2.84 -19.17 -19.57
CA ARG A 24 -2.14 -19.42 -20.84
C ARG A 24 -0.92 -18.52 -21.03
N LYS A 25 -0.99 -17.25 -20.63
CA LYS A 25 0.12 -16.32 -20.68
C LYS A 25 1.21 -16.70 -19.67
N MET A 26 0.85 -17.00 -18.42
CA MET A 26 1.78 -17.48 -17.40
C MET A 26 2.51 -18.75 -17.84
N LEU A 27 1.80 -19.74 -18.39
CA LEU A 27 2.44 -20.97 -18.88
C LEU A 27 3.40 -20.72 -20.04
N LYS A 28 3.11 -19.73 -20.88
CA LYS A 28 4.01 -19.29 -21.96
C LYS A 28 5.26 -18.61 -21.41
N ASP A 29 5.09 -17.73 -20.41
CA ASP A 29 6.19 -17.00 -19.78
C ASP A 29 7.06 -17.92 -18.90
N MET A 30 6.47 -18.92 -18.23
CA MET A 30 7.20 -19.93 -17.44
C MET A 30 8.06 -20.85 -18.32
N ARG A 31 7.58 -21.20 -19.52
CA ARG A 31 8.38 -21.95 -20.52
C ARG A 31 9.52 -21.11 -21.08
N ALA A 32 9.35 -19.80 -21.19
CA ALA A 32 10.37 -18.88 -21.72
C ALA A 32 11.50 -18.58 -20.71
N ASN A 33 11.27 -18.75 -19.41
CA ASN A 33 12.20 -18.36 -18.34
C ASN A 33 12.89 -19.55 -17.64
N GLU A 34 12.88 -20.75 -18.23
CA GLU A 34 13.58 -21.96 -17.73
C GLU A 34 13.42 -22.21 -16.22
N LEU A 35 12.21 -22.03 -15.68
CA LEU A 35 11.97 -22.30 -14.26
C LEU A 35 12.28 -23.76 -13.92
N PRO A 36 12.89 -24.01 -12.74
CA PRO A 36 13.12 -25.36 -12.21
C PRO A 36 11.86 -26.23 -12.29
N GLU A 37 12.01 -27.48 -12.71
CA GLU A 37 10.88 -28.38 -13.00
C GLU A 37 9.95 -28.55 -11.79
N GLU A 38 10.50 -28.60 -10.59
CA GLU A 38 9.77 -28.69 -9.32
C GLU A 38 8.80 -27.51 -9.12
N ILE A 39 9.18 -26.29 -9.53
CA ILE A 39 8.32 -25.10 -9.45
C ILE A 39 7.20 -25.18 -10.51
N ARG A 40 7.51 -25.74 -11.67
CA ARG A 40 6.55 -25.90 -12.77
C ARG A 40 5.48 -26.93 -12.41
N GLU A 41 5.88 -28.07 -11.87
CA GLU A 41 4.98 -29.14 -11.43
C GLU A 41 4.05 -28.66 -10.30
N GLU A 42 4.60 -27.93 -9.33
CA GLU A 42 3.81 -27.42 -8.20
C GLU A 42 2.78 -26.36 -8.66
N VAL A 43 3.17 -25.43 -9.54
CA VAL A 43 2.23 -24.46 -10.14
C VAL A 43 1.14 -25.16 -10.95
N MET A 44 1.49 -26.20 -11.73
CA MET A 44 0.52 -26.97 -12.51
C MET A 44 -0.46 -27.73 -11.61
N ARG A 45 0.02 -28.32 -10.51
CA ARG A 45 -0.81 -28.99 -9.50
C ARG A 45 -1.80 -28.01 -8.87
N ILE A 46 -1.35 -26.81 -8.53
CA ILE A 46 -2.17 -25.78 -7.90
C ILE A 46 -3.23 -25.20 -8.86
N VAL A 47 -2.86 -24.97 -10.13
CA VAL A 47 -3.82 -24.57 -11.17
C VAL A 47 -4.87 -25.66 -11.38
N GLY A 48 -4.47 -26.93 -11.44
CA GLY A 48 -5.38 -28.07 -11.54
C GLY A 48 -6.36 -28.16 -10.37
N ASN A 49 -5.89 -27.96 -9.14
CA ASN A 49 -6.73 -27.95 -7.95
C ASN A 49 -7.72 -26.78 -7.94
N SER A 50 -7.29 -25.60 -8.37
CA SER A 50 -8.18 -24.43 -8.49
C SER A 50 -9.26 -24.64 -9.57
N PHE A 51 -8.96 -25.36 -10.64
CA PHE A 51 -9.94 -25.79 -11.65
C PHE A 51 -10.97 -26.79 -11.09
N ASN A 52 -10.54 -27.72 -10.25
CA ASN A 52 -11.43 -28.71 -9.64
C ASN A 52 -12.40 -28.07 -8.64
N VAL A 53 -11.91 -27.16 -7.79
CA VAL A 53 -12.75 -26.37 -6.87
C VAL A 53 -13.77 -25.53 -7.65
N LEU A 54 -13.35 -24.90 -8.75
CA LEU A 54 -14.25 -24.13 -9.62
C LEU A 54 -15.33 -25.03 -10.25
N ARG A 55 -14.95 -26.24 -10.70
CA ARG A 55 -15.86 -27.22 -11.31
C ARG A 55 -16.90 -27.73 -10.31
N GLU A 56 -16.48 -28.02 -9.08
CA GLU A 56 -17.36 -28.45 -7.97
C GLU A 56 -18.31 -27.31 -7.60
N THR A 57 -17.81 -26.08 -7.46
CA THR A 57 -18.63 -24.88 -7.21
C THR A 57 -19.69 -24.67 -8.32
N MET A 58 -19.36 -24.94 -9.59
CA MET A 58 -20.29 -24.84 -10.71
C MET A 58 -21.37 -25.94 -10.70
N HIS A 59 -21.00 -27.15 -10.29
CA HIS A 59 -21.93 -28.26 -10.12
C HIS A 59 -22.93 -27.96 -8.99
N ASP A 60 -22.48 -27.38 -7.90
CA ASP A 60 -23.29 -27.08 -6.71
C ASP A 60 -24.31 -25.95 -6.93
N VAL A 61 -24.06 -25.05 -7.90
CA VAL A 61 -25.03 -24.01 -8.32
C VAL A 61 -25.93 -24.42 -9.49
N GLY A 62 -25.98 -25.71 -9.82
CA GLY A 62 -26.90 -26.28 -10.81
C GLY A 62 -26.57 -25.95 -12.28
N LEU A 63 -25.35 -25.48 -12.57
CA LEU A 63 -24.90 -25.24 -13.92
C LEU A 63 -24.42 -26.55 -14.55
N ARG A 64 -25.01 -26.95 -15.69
CA ARG A 64 -24.46 -28.05 -16.49
C ARG A 64 -23.11 -27.61 -17.06
N THR A 65 -22.05 -28.28 -16.63
CA THR A 65 -20.77 -28.26 -17.32
C THR A 65 -20.97 -28.86 -18.71
N PRO A 66 -20.73 -28.12 -19.81
CA PRO A 66 -20.57 -28.77 -21.10
C PRO A 66 -19.33 -29.66 -20.96
N ALA A 67 -19.41 -30.91 -21.42
CA ALA A 67 -18.22 -31.74 -21.55
C ALA A 67 -17.17 -30.92 -22.31
N MET A 68 -15.91 -30.97 -21.86
CA MET A 68 -14.80 -30.51 -22.70
C MET A 68 -15.04 -31.12 -24.08
N PRO A 69 -15.00 -30.34 -25.18
CA PRO A 69 -14.72 -30.97 -26.45
C PRO A 69 -13.43 -31.73 -26.19
N ALA A 70 -13.46 -33.06 -26.40
CA ALA A 70 -12.28 -33.88 -26.26
C ALA A 70 -11.13 -33.13 -26.92
N ALA A 71 -9.97 -33.10 -26.28
CA ALA A 71 -8.78 -32.43 -26.77
C ALA A 71 -8.21 -33.07 -28.05
N GLU A 72 -9.07 -33.69 -28.85
CA GLU A 72 -8.80 -34.35 -30.10
C GLU A 72 -9.33 -33.44 -31.20
N ASN A 73 -8.39 -32.76 -31.83
CA ASN A 73 -8.55 -31.87 -32.99
C ASN A 73 -8.80 -30.40 -32.62
N GLY A 74 -7.71 -29.77 -32.16
CA GLY A 74 -7.59 -28.32 -32.14
C GLY A 74 -7.87 -27.72 -33.52
N ASN A 75 -8.90 -26.87 -33.58
CA ASN A 75 -9.10 -25.74 -34.52
C ASN A 75 -10.57 -25.30 -34.70
N GLY A 76 -11.51 -25.69 -33.82
CA GLY A 76 -12.92 -25.30 -33.92
C GLY A 76 -13.30 -23.99 -33.21
N ASN A 77 -13.16 -22.85 -33.91
CA ASN A 77 -14.11 -21.72 -33.97
C ASN A 77 -14.60 -20.99 -32.68
N VAL A 78 -13.69 -20.59 -31.79
CA VAL A 78 -13.97 -19.65 -30.66
C VAL A 78 -14.37 -18.24 -31.15
N ASP A 79 -13.92 -17.85 -32.34
CA ASP A 79 -14.08 -16.47 -32.85
C ASP A 79 -15.49 -16.15 -33.39
N VAL A 80 -16.18 -17.15 -33.96
CA VAL A 80 -17.57 -16.99 -34.42
C VAL A 80 -18.52 -16.87 -33.22
N TYR A 81 -18.22 -17.58 -32.13
CA TYR A 81 -18.96 -17.53 -30.86
C TYR A 81 -18.81 -16.17 -30.15
N ALA A 82 -17.62 -15.57 -30.21
CA ALA A 82 -17.35 -14.28 -29.59
C ALA A 82 -18.06 -13.10 -30.29
N LYS A 83 -18.15 -13.12 -31.63
CA LYS A 83 -18.70 -12.00 -32.42
C LYS A 83 -20.22 -11.82 -32.27
N ASP A 84 -21.01 -12.88 -32.31
CA ASP A 84 -22.48 -12.80 -32.24
C ASP A 84 -22.99 -12.32 -30.85
N VAL A 85 -22.21 -12.59 -29.80
CA VAL A 85 -22.51 -12.19 -28.42
C VAL A 85 -22.14 -10.73 -28.15
N ILE A 86 -21.06 -10.22 -28.74
CA ILE A 86 -20.62 -8.81 -28.61
C ILE A 86 -21.63 -7.82 -29.18
N GLU A 87 -22.24 -8.13 -30.34
CA GLU A 87 -23.23 -7.28 -31.01
C GLU A 87 -24.51 -7.11 -30.16
N LYS A 88 -24.95 -8.17 -29.47
CA LYS A 88 -26.19 -8.17 -28.66
C LYS A 88 -26.07 -7.40 -27.34
N VAL A 89 -24.85 -7.25 -26.79
CA VAL A 89 -24.61 -6.63 -25.47
C VAL A 89 -24.46 -5.10 -25.53
N LYS A 90 -23.99 -4.55 -26.65
CA LYS A 90 -23.83 -3.09 -26.83
C LYS A 90 -25.14 -2.31 -26.74
N GLY A 91 -26.29 -2.95 -26.92
CA GLY A 91 -27.61 -2.31 -26.86
C GLY A 91 -28.14 -2.02 -25.44
N LEU A 92 -27.50 -2.50 -24.36
CA LEU A 92 -28.18 -2.64 -23.05
C LEU A 92 -27.57 -1.90 -21.85
N ALA A 93 -26.52 -1.07 -21.99
CA ALA A 93 -25.86 -0.44 -20.85
C ALA A 93 -25.99 1.10 -20.81
N LYS A 94 -26.62 1.64 -19.76
CA LYS A 94 -26.43 3.02 -19.26
C LYS A 94 -25.85 2.95 -17.85
N VAL A 95 -24.65 3.48 -17.66
CA VAL A 95 -23.98 3.61 -16.36
C VAL A 95 -24.30 4.98 -15.77
N VAL A 96 -24.82 5.03 -14.54
CA VAL A 96 -24.99 6.27 -13.78
C VAL A 96 -23.68 6.56 -13.05
N VAL A 97 -22.96 7.57 -13.51
CA VAL A 97 -21.83 8.19 -12.81
C VAL A 97 -22.42 9.19 -11.80
N PRO A 98 -21.92 9.29 -10.56
CA PRO A 98 -22.36 10.34 -9.65
C PRO A 98 -22.04 11.72 -10.24
N ASP A 99 -23.05 12.61 -10.31
CA ASP A 99 -22.99 13.93 -10.95
C ASP A 99 -22.19 15.00 -10.15
N GLU A 100 -21.55 14.64 -9.04
CA GLU A 100 -20.77 15.62 -8.28
C GLU A 100 -19.35 15.77 -8.85
N GLU A 101 -19.08 16.95 -9.43
CA GLU A 101 -17.72 17.32 -9.81
C GLU A 101 -16.76 17.19 -8.62
N PRO A 102 -15.62 16.49 -8.78
CA PRO A 102 -14.66 16.33 -7.70
C PRO A 102 -14.12 17.71 -7.30
N LYS A 103 -14.42 18.15 -6.06
CA LYS A 103 -13.76 19.33 -5.47
C LYS A 103 -12.25 19.12 -5.47
N PHE A 104 -11.54 19.80 -6.36
CA PHE A 104 -10.09 19.74 -6.44
C PHE A 104 -9.47 20.27 -5.14
N MET A 105 -8.40 19.63 -4.66
CA MET A 105 -7.67 20.13 -3.49
C MET A 105 -6.84 21.35 -3.90
N GLU A 106 -6.90 22.38 -3.06
CA GLU A 106 -5.97 23.50 -3.15
C GLU A 106 -4.57 23.05 -2.73
N TYR A 107 -3.56 23.59 -3.41
CA TYR A 107 -2.17 23.35 -3.07
C TYR A 107 -1.39 24.66 -3.08
N ARG A 108 -0.26 24.65 -2.38
CA ARG A 108 0.76 25.69 -2.33
C ARG A 108 2.00 25.21 -3.06
N GLU A 109 2.79 26.17 -3.52
CA GLU A 109 4.03 25.93 -4.26
C GLU A 109 5.14 26.79 -3.66
N VAL A 110 6.29 26.18 -3.43
CA VAL A 110 7.53 26.87 -3.04
C VAL A 110 8.66 26.38 -3.92
N SER A 111 9.54 27.30 -4.32
CA SER A 111 10.69 26.97 -5.15
C SER A 111 11.59 25.95 -4.45
N THR A 112 11.89 24.84 -5.13
CA THR A 112 12.83 23.83 -4.62
C THR A 112 14.19 24.48 -4.38
N ARG A 113 14.60 25.37 -5.28
CA ARG A 113 15.85 26.12 -5.17
C ARG A 113 15.87 27.04 -3.96
N GLU A 114 14.75 27.71 -3.67
CA GLU A 114 14.65 28.57 -2.48
C GLU A 114 14.90 27.78 -1.19
N ILE A 115 14.34 26.57 -1.07
CA ILE A 115 14.61 25.71 0.08
C ILE A 115 16.11 25.35 0.12
N VAL A 116 16.66 24.83 -0.97
CA VAL A 116 18.05 24.34 -1.02
C VAL A 116 19.07 25.46 -0.74
N ASP A 117 18.92 26.63 -1.37
CA ASP A 117 19.84 27.76 -1.24
C ASP A 117 19.84 28.35 0.19
N ASN A 118 18.81 28.07 0.99
CA ASN A 118 18.68 28.53 2.37
C ASN A 118 19.10 27.48 3.42
N ILE A 119 19.38 26.21 3.05
CA ILE A 119 19.88 25.19 4.00
C ILE A 119 21.15 25.67 4.73
N PRO A 120 22.17 26.26 4.06
CA PRO A 120 23.37 26.73 4.74
C PRO A 120 23.14 27.81 5.82
N LYS A 121 21.98 28.47 5.80
CA LYS A 121 21.60 29.52 6.77
C LYS A 121 20.97 28.96 8.05
N ILE A 122 20.70 27.65 8.12
CA ILE A 122 20.22 27.00 9.34
C ILE A 122 21.28 27.13 10.44
N GLN A 123 20.86 27.63 11.60
CA GLN A 123 21.76 27.89 12.74
C GLN A 123 22.22 26.62 13.45
N ASN A 124 21.34 25.61 13.54
CA ASN A 124 21.70 24.30 14.11
C ASN A 124 22.70 23.61 13.17
N ARG A 125 23.99 23.66 13.54
CA ARG A 125 25.09 23.15 12.71
C ARG A 125 24.96 21.67 12.39
N GLU A 126 24.64 20.84 13.38
CA GLU A 126 24.53 19.38 13.19
C GLU A 126 23.42 19.07 12.18
N LEU A 127 22.22 19.61 12.43
CA LEU A 127 21.08 19.41 11.54
C LEU A 127 21.36 19.98 10.14
N ARG A 128 21.98 21.17 10.03
CA ARG A 128 22.36 21.76 8.75
C ARG A 128 23.30 20.86 7.97
N ASP A 129 24.32 20.31 8.62
CA ASP A 129 25.33 19.49 7.97
C ASP A 129 24.70 18.14 7.52
N GLU A 130 23.83 17.53 8.34
CA GLU A 130 23.04 16.34 7.96
C GLU A 130 22.08 16.58 6.79
N LEU A 131 21.34 17.71 6.83
CA LEU A 131 20.43 18.10 5.76
C LEU A 131 21.18 18.40 4.46
N SER A 132 22.32 19.06 4.55
CA SER A 132 23.16 19.37 3.37
C SER A 132 23.66 18.09 2.71
N ALA A 133 24.16 17.13 3.51
CA ALA A 133 24.57 15.83 3.02
C ALA A 133 23.39 15.09 2.35
N THR A 134 22.26 14.98 3.05
CA THR A 134 21.08 14.28 2.55
C THR A 134 20.51 14.91 1.26
N VAL A 135 20.43 16.24 1.20
CA VAL A 135 19.89 16.96 0.04
C VAL A 135 20.84 16.87 -1.16
N SER A 136 22.16 16.78 -0.93
CA SER A 136 23.13 16.57 -2.00
C SER A 136 23.00 15.22 -2.71
N GLU A 137 22.38 14.22 -2.06
CA GLU A 137 22.09 12.91 -2.64
C GLU A 137 20.77 12.84 -3.42
N ILE A 138 20.02 13.95 -3.47
CA ILE A 138 18.76 14.04 -4.21
C ILE A 138 19.07 14.58 -5.60
N ASN A 139 18.98 13.69 -6.59
CA ASN A 139 19.17 14.04 -7.98
C ASN A 139 17.84 14.46 -8.60
N PHE A 140 17.88 15.30 -9.63
CA PHE A 140 16.72 15.52 -10.49
C PHE A 140 17.09 15.12 -11.91
N PRO A 141 16.11 14.68 -12.73
CA PRO A 141 16.42 14.24 -14.07
C PRO A 141 17.17 15.31 -14.85
N LYS A 142 18.21 14.88 -15.55
CA LYS A 142 19.01 15.68 -16.47
C LYS A 142 18.67 15.24 -17.88
N ARG A 143 18.85 16.17 -18.82
CA ARG A 143 18.80 15.86 -20.24
C ARG A 143 19.96 14.91 -20.57
N LEU A 144 19.65 13.78 -21.21
CA LEU A 144 20.68 12.86 -21.70
C LEU A 144 21.21 13.32 -23.07
N LYS A 145 22.47 13.01 -23.33
CA LYS A 145 23.12 13.33 -24.62
C LYS A 145 22.48 12.47 -25.72
N GLY A 146 21.90 13.12 -26.72
CA GLY A 146 21.21 12.44 -27.83
C GLY A 146 19.71 12.24 -27.63
N GLU A 147 19.17 12.62 -26.46
CA GLU A 147 17.74 12.67 -26.20
C GLU A 147 17.11 13.85 -26.97
N ASP A 148 15.98 13.60 -27.63
CA ASP A 148 15.23 14.67 -28.31
C ASP A 148 14.73 15.71 -27.28
N ASP A 149 14.58 16.96 -27.73
CA ASP A 149 14.22 18.08 -26.86
C ASP A 149 12.89 17.87 -26.13
N GLU A 150 11.96 17.13 -26.74
CA GLU A 150 10.62 16.93 -26.19
C GLU A 150 10.62 15.89 -25.07
N THR A 151 11.25 14.73 -25.30
CA THR A 151 11.43 13.67 -24.30
C THR A 151 12.23 14.19 -23.10
N ALA A 152 13.33 14.89 -23.34
CA ALA A 152 14.13 15.51 -22.29
C ALA A 152 13.32 16.53 -21.48
N ARG A 153 12.47 17.31 -22.14
CA ARG A 153 11.58 18.27 -21.47
C ARG A 153 10.58 17.55 -20.56
N TYR A 154 9.87 16.54 -21.06
CA TYR A 154 8.88 15.82 -20.25
C TYR A 154 9.49 15.08 -19.08
N LYS A 155 10.65 14.45 -19.26
CA LYS A 155 11.38 13.78 -18.19
C LYS A 155 11.70 14.74 -17.04
N VAL A 156 12.09 15.99 -17.36
CA VAL A 156 12.38 17.03 -16.36
C VAL A 156 11.10 17.60 -15.73
N THR A 157 10.07 17.86 -16.52
CA THR A 157 8.86 18.55 -16.05
C THR A 157 7.82 17.62 -15.43
N GLU A 158 7.87 16.33 -15.76
CA GLU A 158 6.91 15.30 -15.34
C GLU A 158 7.53 14.21 -14.46
N THR A 159 8.57 14.56 -13.71
CA THR A 159 9.13 13.68 -12.68
C THR A 159 9.21 14.41 -11.35
N GLY A 160 8.77 13.74 -10.29
CA GLY A 160 8.88 14.28 -8.95
C GLY A 160 9.05 13.18 -7.91
N TYR A 161 9.67 13.51 -6.79
CA TYR A 161 9.72 12.64 -5.63
C TYR A 161 8.41 12.71 -4.85
N LYS A 162 7.99 11.55 -4.33
CA LYS A 162 6.83 11.39 -3.45
C LYS A 162 7.26 10.84 -2.09
N GLY A 163 6.33 10.81 -1.13
CA GLY A 163 6.53 10.13 0.14
C GLY A 163 7.68 10.76 0.95
N GLY A 164 8.69 9.96 1.31
CA GLY A 164 9.76 10.35 2.23
C GLY A 164 10.51 11.62 1.84
N VAL A 165 10.95 11.71 0.59
CA VAL A 165 11.74 12.85 0.11
C VAL A 165 10.91 14.14 0.08
N ALA A 166 9.68 14.09 -0.47
CA ALA A 166 8.81 15.27 -0.51
C ALA A 166 8.41 15.74 0.91
N ARG A 167 8.15 14.79 1.81
CA ARG A 167 7.83 15.07 3.21
C ARG A 167 9.03 15.66 3.96
N LEU A 168 10.25 15.19 3.70
CA LEU A 168 11.47 15.80 4.24
C LEU A 168 11.56 17.27 3.82
N PHE A 169 11.37 17.59 2.54
CA PHE A 169 11.41 18.98 2.06
C PHE A 169 10.33 19.86 2.70
N LEU A 170 9.12 19.33 2.89
CA LEU A 170 8.06 20.04 3.59
C LEU A 170 8.44 20.34 5.06
N LYS A 171 9.04 19.37 5.74
CA LYS A 171 9.56 19.56 7.11
C LYS A 171 10.70 20.59 7.17
N ILE A 172 11.61 20.59 6.20
CA ILE A 172 12.70 21.58 6.10
C ILE A 172 12.10 22.99 5.93
N TYR A 173 11.13 23.12 5.03
CA TYR A 173 10.45 24.38 4.77
C TYR A 173 9.77 24.94 6.03
N VAL A 174 9.02 24.11 6.77
CA VAL A 174 8.41 24.50 8.04
C VAL A 174 9.47 24.92 9.07
N TYR A 175 10.55 24.15 9.21
CA TYR A 175 11.64 24.48 10.13
C TYR A 175 12.30 25.82 9.80
N MET A 176 12.52 26.11 8.50
CA MET A 176 13.07 27.38 8.05
C MET A 176 12.18 28.58 8.37
N ILE A 177 10.85 28.42 8.28
CA ILE A 177 9.91 29.46 8.70
C ILE A 177 10.03 29.70 10.21
N LEU A 178 10.01 28.63 11.01
CA LEU A 178 10.06 28.72 12.48
C LEU A 178 11.37 29.31 13.01
N THR A 179 12.46 29.15 12.28
CA THR A 179 13.79 29.68 12.64
C THR A 179 14.07 31.06 12.02
N GLY A 180 13.11 31.62 11.28
CA GLY A 180 13.27 32.93 10.63
C GLY A 180 14.23 32.94 9.43
N VAL A 181 14.62 31.77 8.92
CA VAL A 181 15.44 31.64 7.69
C VAL A 181 14.61 31.99 6.46
N LEU A 182 13.34 31.60 6.44
CA LEU A 182 12.37 31.98 5.43
C LEU A 182 11.25 32.81 6.07
N SER A 183 10.69 33.73 5.30
CA SER A 183 9.54 34.53 5.74
C SER A 183 8.31 33.66 5.92
N ARG A 184 7.46 34.01 6.89
CA ARG A 184 6.14 33.40 7.05
C ARG A 184 5.34 33.58 5.76
N PRO A 185 4.68 32.53 5.25
CA PRO A 185 3.80 32.68 4.10
C PRO A 185 2.55 33.50 4.43
N ASP A 186 2.05 34.26 3.45
CA ASP A 186 0.91 35.19 3.63
C ASP A 186 -0.41 34.50 4.02
N TRP A 187 -0.54 33.21 3.72
CA TRP A 187 -1.72 32.42 4.05
C TRP A 187 -1.71 31.84 5.47
N MET A 188 -0.61 31.99 6.21
CA MET A 188 -0.49 31.52 7.59
C MET A 188 -0.52 32.72 8.53
N SER A 189 -1.37 32.65 9.55
CA SER A 189 -1.42 33.69 10.59
C SER A 189 -0.24 33.60 11.55
N GLU A 190 0.02 34.69 12.27
CA GLU A 190 1.03 34.74 13.35
C GLU A 190 0.70 33.74 14.46
N GLU A 191 -0.58 33.63 14.80
CA GLU A 191 -1.08 32.74 15.85
C GLU A 191 -0.88 31.28 15.48
N GLU A 192 -1.22 30.90 14.24
CA GLU A 192 -0.95 29.55 13.74
C GLU A 192 0.54 29.23 13.82
N LEU A 193 1.42 30.16 13.43
CA LEU A 193 2.87 29.94 13.46
C LEU A 193 3.39 29.77 14.89
N CYS A 194 2.95 30.63 15.80
CA CYS A 194 3.31 30.56 17.22
C CYS A 194 2.82 29.28 17.91
N SER A 195 1.77 28.63 17.38
CA SER A 195 1.28 27.35 17.90
C SER A 195 2.16 26.16 17.51
N VAL A 196 3.06 26.32 16.52
CA VAL A 196 3.93 25.25 16.04
C VAL A 196 5.16 25.12 16.93
N SER A 197 5.38 23.92 17.45
CA SER A 197 6.54 23.62 18.29
C SER A 197 7.79 23.36 17.43
N LEU A 198 8.80 24.22 17.54
CA LEU A 198 10.09 24.01 16.88
C LEU A 198 10.76 22.68 17.29
N PRO A 199 10.82 22.30 18.59
CA PRO A 199 11.36 21.00 19.00
C PRO A 199 10.64 19.81 18.35
N LEU A 200 9.32 19.90 18.18
CA LEU A 200 8.54 18.87 17.49
C LEU A 200 8.96 18.73 16.03
N VAL A 201 9.03 19.85 15.29
CA VAL A 201 9.41 19.83 13.87
C VAL A 201 10.84 19.32 13.69
N GLU A 202 11.77 19.68 14.58
CA GLU A 202 13.13 19.16 14.57
C GLU A 202 13.16 17.64 14.79
N GLU A 203 12.38 17.11 15.74
CA GLU A 203 12.28 15.67 15.97
C GLU A 203 11.72 14.93 14.74
N LEU A 204 10.64 15.47 14.15
CA LEU A 204 10.03 14.91 12.95
C LEU A 204 10.97 14.96 11.74
N LEU A 205 11.82 15.98 11.65
CA LEU A 205 12.88 16.08 10.63
C LEU A 205 13.91 14.97 10.80
N ARG A 206 14.45 14.83 12.00
CA ARG A 206 15.47 13.81 12.31
C ARG A 206 14.94 12.39 12.08
N ALA A 207 13.65 12.15 12.27
CA ALA A 207 13.03 10.86 11.97
C ALA A 207 12.99 10.50 10.47
N GLU A 208 13.18 11.46 9.56
CA GLU A 208 13.36 11.18 8.12
C GLU A 208 14.81 10.87 7.74
N LEU A 209 15.77 11.15 8.62
CA LEU A 209 17.20 11.07 8.35
C LEU A 209 17.83 9.78 8.94
N PRO A 210 18.71 9.09 8.20
CA PRO A 210 18.97 9.27 6.77
C PRO A 210 17.76 8.84 5.93
N LEU A 211 17.66 9.38 4.70
CA LEU A 211 16.62 8.97 3.76
C LEU A 211 16.75 7.47 3.45
N THR A 212 15.79 6.68 3.90
CA THR A 212 15.77 5.22 3.73
C THR A 212 14.98 4.76 2.52
N ASP A 213 14.17 5.64 1.94
CA ASP A 213 13.23 5.30 0.88
C ASP A 213 13.08 6.50 -0.06
N LYS A 214 13.44 6.31 -1.34
CA LYS A 214 13.32 7.30 -2.40
C LYS A 214 12.29 6.79 -3.39
N ASP A 215 11.10 7.35 -3.32
CA ASP A 215 10.00 7.03 -4.24
C ASP A 215 9.81 8.16 -5.25
N ILE A 216 9.51 7.82 -6.50
CA ILE A 216 9.23 8.82 -7.54
C ILE A 216 7.88 8.59 -8.20
N VAL A 217 7.35 9.68 -8.77
CA VAL A 217 6.21 9.67 -9.66
C VAL A 217 6.63 10.27 -11.00
N VAL A 218 6.17 9.64 -12.08
CA VAL A 218 6.46 10.02 -13.45
C VAL A 218 5.16 10.23 -14.23
N GLY A 219 5.15 11.20 -15.13
CA GLY A 219 3.98 11.54 -15.94
C GLY A 219 3.72 10.56 -17.09
N PRO A 220 2.57 10.73 -17.76
CA PRO A 220 2.16 9.82 -18.83
C PRO A 220 3.09 9.85 -20.04
N ARG A 221 3.86 10.94 -20.24
CA ARG A 221 4.76 11.09 -21.38
C ARG A 221 6.15 10.52 -21.15
N VAL A 222 6.48 10.14 -19.92
CA VAL A 222 7.73 9.44 -19.59
C VAL A 222 7.58 7.96 -19.95
N THR A 223 8.24 7.54 -21.03
CA THR A 223 8.18 6.17 -21.56
C THR A 223 9.18 5.22 -20.90
N GLU A 224 10.38 5.72 -20.57
CA GLU A 224 11.50 4.92 -20.07
C GLU A 224 11.68 5.04 -18.55
N MET A 225 10.63 4.68 -17.81
CA MET A 225 10.55 4.88 -16.35
C MET A 225 11.70 4.24 -15.55
N TRP A 226 12.20 3.09 -16.02
CA TRP A 226 13.32 2.39 -15.39
C TRP A 226 14.63 3.15 -15.51
N GLN A 227 14.86 3.87 -16.62
CA GLN A 227 16.04 4.73 -16.77
C GLN A 227 15.96 5.93 -15.83
N VAL A 228 14.75 6.49 -15.66
CA VAL A 228 14.54 7.58 -14.69
C VAL A 228 14.81 7.08 -13.27
N ALA A 229 14.38 5.87 -12.93
CA ALA A 229 14.65 5.26 -11.63
C ALA A 229 16.16 5.09 -11.38
N ASP A 230 16.87 4.50 -12.34
CA ASP A 230 18.32 4.25 -12.28
C ASP A 230 19.10 5.56 -12.16
N GLU A 231 18.77 6.57 -12.98
CA GLU A 231 19.40 7.90 -12.91
C GLU A 231 19.21 8.57 -11.54
N LEU A 232 18.06 8.37 -10.92
CA LEU A 232 17.72 8.97 -9.63
C LEU A 232 18.16 8.12 -8.43
N GLY A 233 18.74 6.94 -8.66
CA GLY A 233 19.10 5.99 -7.60
C GLY A 233 17.87 5.52 -6.82
N VAL A 234 16.77 5.27 -7.53
CA VAL A 234 15.47 4.87 -6.99
C VAL A 234 15.21 3.42 -7.37
N ASP A 235 14.73 2.61 -6.42
CA ASP A 235 14.30 1.25 -6.70
C ASP A 235 13.16 1.25 -7.74
N ALA A 236 13.19 0.32 -8.69
CA ALA A 236 12.18 0.23 -9.74
C ALA A 236 10.74 0.09 -9.18
N ASP A 237 10.59 -0.55 -8.02
CA ASP A 237 9.32 -0.69 -7.29
C ASP A 237 8.81 0.63 -6.70
N GLY A 238 9.69 1.62 -6.51
CA GLY A 238 9.37 2.94 -5.99
C GLY A 238 8.83 3.92 -7.04
N VAL A 239 8.78 3.50 -8.32
CA VAL A 239 8.34 4.31 -9.46
C VAL A 239 6.84 4.18 -9.68
N GLU A 240 6.14 5.30 -9.68
CA GLU A 240 4.70 5.37 -9.89
C GLU A 240 4.36 6.17 -11.17
N ARG A 241 3.59 5.61 -12.09
CA ARG A 241 3.17 6.32 -13.30
C ARG A 241 1.80 6.97 -13.14
N LEU A 242 1.70 8.27 -13.37
CA LEU A 242 0.42 8.96 -13.47
C LEU A 242 -0.18 8.80 -14.86
N LYS A 243 -1.52 8.67 -14.89
CA LYS A 243 -2.28 8.76 -16.14
C LYS A 243 -2.32 10.18 -16.69
N VAL A 244 -2.29 11.17 -15.79
CA VAL A 244 -2.30 12.59 -16.07
C VAL A 244 -1.32 13.26 -15.14
N TRP A 245 -0.41 14.09 -15.67
CA TRP A 245 0.48 14.90 -14.85
C TRP A 245 -0.28 16.13 -14.34
N ASP A 246 -0.94 15.95 -13.20
CA ASP A 246 -1.68 17.00 -12.50
C ASP A 246 -1.41 16.88 -10.99
N VAL A 247 -0.85 17.94 -10.40
CA VAL A 247 -0.53 18.01 -8.97
C VAL A 247 -1.78 17.83 -8.11
N ARG A 248 -2.92 18.43 -8.50
CA ARG A 248 -4.19 18.30 -7.76
C ARG A 248 -4.68 16.87 -7.78
N PHE A 249 -4.57 16.22 -8.94
CA PHE A 249 -4.89 14.80 -9.06
C PHE A 249 -3.97 13.95 -8.18
N TYR A 250 -2.66 14.19 -8.23
CA TYR A 250 -1.68 13.49 -7.40
C TYR A 250 -2.01 13.60 -5.91
N MET A 251 -2.25 14.83 -5.42
CA MET A 251 -2.57 15.07 -4.01
C MET A 251 -3.85 14.33 -3.60
N ASN A 252 -4.89 14.36 -4.45
CA ASN A 252 -6.17 13.67 -4.22
C ASN A 252 -6.07 12.15 -4.09
N CYS A 253 -4.99 11.57 -4.59
CA CYS A 253 -4.81 10.13 -4.61
C CYS A 253 -3.79 9.64 -3.57
N ARG A 254 -3.35 10.52 -2.66
CA ARG A 254 -2.53 10.15 -1.50
C ARG A 254 -3.39 9.54 -0.40
N ASP A 255 -2.74 8.71 0.40
CA ASP A 255 -3.37 7.85 1.40
C ASP A 255 -3.47 8.55 2.76
N ILE A 256 -2.44 9.32 3.13
CA ILE A 256 -2.37 10.09 4.36
C ILE A 256 -2.04 11.55 4.04
N ASP A 257 -2.59 12.47 4.83
CA ASP A 257 -2.43 13.92 4.65
C ASP A 257 -0.97 14.38 4.68
N MET A 258 -0.13 13.80 5.55
CA MET A 258 1.30 14.11 5.60
C MET A 258 2.06 13.76 4.31
N ASN A 259 1.48 12.91 3.44
CA ASN A 259 2.02 12.61 2.11
C ASN A 259 1.47 13.53 1.01
N HIS A 260 0.68 14.56 1.35
CA HIS A 260 0.21 15.61 0.44
C HIS A 260 1.35 16.58 0.10
N ALA A 261 2.45 16.02 -0.39
CA ALA A 261 3.63 16.70 -0.84
C ALA A 261 4.18 16.01 -2.10
N LEU A 262 4.66 16.82 -3.04
CA LEU A 262 5.33 16.40 -4.27
C LEU A 262 6.52 17.32 -4.49
N LEU A 263 7.72 16.75 -4.55
CA LEU A 263 8.94 17.51 -4.82
C LEU A 263 9.34 17.32 -6.27
N THR A 264 9.35 18.40 -7.05
CA THR A 264 9.89 18.43 -8.40
C THR A 264 11.20 19.21 -8.42
N LYS A 265 11.88 19.21 -9.57
CA LYS A 265 13.06 20.05 -9.78
C LYS A 265 12.78 21.54 -9.56
N HIS A 266 11.56 21.98 -9.86
CA HIS A 266 11.18 23.39 -9.84
C HIS A 266 10.60 23.80 -8.50
N ALA A 267 9.72 22.97 -7.96
CA ALA A 267 9.00 23.31 -6.76
C ALA A 267 8.64 22.11 -5.88
N LEU A 268 8.51 22.41 -4.59
CA LEU A 268 7.76 21.64 -3.63
C LEU A 268 6.29 22.07 -3.69
N TYR A 269 5.43 21.14 -4.10
CA TYR A 269 3.98 21.28 -4.02
C TYR A 269 3.48 20.61 -2.74
N PHE A 270 2.54 21.24 -2.03
CA PHE A 270 1.93 20.66 -0.83
C PHE A 270 0.53 21.20 -0.57
N THR A 271 -0.33 20.47 0.16
CA THR A 271 -1.65 20.98 0.56
C THR A 271 -1.62 21.57 1.99
N PRO A 272 -2.58 22.44 2.35
CA PRO A 272 -2.71 22.93 3.73
C PRO A 272 -2.79 21.80 4.77
N GLU A 273 -3.46 20.70 4.45
CA GLU A 273 -3.53 19.52 5.32
C GLU A 273 -2.15 18.90 5.55
N GLY A 274 -1.36 18.69 4.48
CA GLY A 274 -0.01 18.13 4.61
C GLY A 274 0.92 19.04 5.43
N PHE A 275 0.83 20.36 5.23
CA PHE A 275 1.55 21.34 6.05
C PHE A 275 1.12 21.25 7.52
N GLY A 276 -0.19 21.24 7.79
CA GLY A 276 -0.75 21.10 9.13
C GLY A 276 -0.31 19.81 9.84
N SER A 277 -0.22 18.69 9.11
CA SER A 277 0.29 17.43 9.66
C SER A 277 1.76 17.51 10.07
N VAL A 278 2.59 18.25 9.33
CA VAL A 278 3.99 18.48 9.69
C VAL A 278 4.09 19.38 10.92
N CYS A 279 3.30 20.45 10.99
CA CYS A 279 3.32 21.38 12.13
C CYS A 279 2.84 20.72 13.43
N THR A 280 1.83 19.85 13.36
CA THR A 280 1.21 19.24 14.54
C THR A 280 1.77 17.86 14.88
N GLY A 281 2.42 17.20 13.92
CA GLY A 281 2.78 15.78 14.00
C GLY A 281 1.56 14.85 13.99
N VAL A 282 0.35 15.36 13.74
CA VAL A 282 -0.88 14.56 13.72
C VAL A 282 -1.25 14.25 12.28
N ILE A 283 -1.39 12.95 11.96
CA ILE A 283 -1.73 12.50 10.61
C ILE A 283 -3.13 11.90 10.53
N ARG A 284 -3.74 12.00 9.36
CA ARG A 284 -5.08 11.49 9.08
C ARG A 284 -5.07 10.70 7.78
N ALA A 285 -6.02 9.78 7.66
CA ALA A 285 -6.32 9.18 6.37
C ALA A 285 -6.87 10.27 5.44
N ALA A 286 -6.29 10.40 4.26
CA ALA A 286 -6.72 11.35 3.24
C ALA A 286 -7.55 10.69 2.11
N GLY A 287 -7.73 9.36 2.18
CA GLY A 287 -8.34 8.57 1.12
C GLY A 287 -9.74 9.06 0.72
N ARG A 288 -9.85 9.59 -0.50
CA ARG A 288 -11.11 9.66 -1.26
C ARG A 288 -11.28 8.40 -2.12
N ALA A 289 -12.46 8.18 -2.70
CA ALA A 289 -12.94 6.94 -3.32
C ALA A 289 -12.00 6.18 -4.30
N ARG A 290 -10.90 6.78 -4.77
CA ARG A 290 -9.79 6.10 -5.46
C ARG A 290 -8.45 6.73 -5.06
N THR A 291 -7.63 6.01 -4.30
CA THR A 291 -6.19 6.28 -4.25
C THR A 291 -5.50 5.52 -5.38
N MET A 292 -4.27 5.89 -5.78
CA MET A 292 -3.55 5.11 -6.81
C MET A 292 -3.32 3.65 -6.40
N PHE A 293 -3.43 3.35 -5.10
CA PHE A 293 -3.17 2.03 -4.51
C PHE A 293 -4.45 1.27 -4.13
N GLY A 294 -5.61 1.69 -4.64
CA GLY A 294 -6.90 1.05 -4.42
C GLY A 294 -7.86 1.87 -3.56
N VAL A 295 -8.80 1.17 -2.94
CA VAL A 295 -9.84 1.78 -2.11
C VAL A 295 -9.32 1.76 -0.66
N ASP A 296 -8.87 2.91 -0.15
CA ASP A 296 -8.33 3.02 1.22
C ASP A 296 -9.42 3.26 2.27
N THR A 297 -10.60 3.70 1.83
CA THR A 297 -11.80 3.87 2.64
C THR A 297 -13.00 3.16 2.01
N PHE A 298 -13.94 2.64 2.81
CA PHE A 298 -15.19 2.09 2.31
C PHE A 298 -16.37 2.71 3.06
N ARG A 299 -17.49 2.94 2.37
CA ARG A 299 -18.69 3.50 3.00
C ARG A 299 -19.66 2.40 3.39
N TYR A 300 -20.12 2.43 4.63
CA TYR A 300 -21.16 1.53 5.14
C TYR A 300 -22.07 2.30 6.10
N TRP A 301 -23.39 2.18 5.94
CA TRP A 301 -24.40 2.97 6.68
C TRP A 301 -24.05 4.46 6.85
N LYS A 302 -23.65 5.13 5.75
CA LYS A 302 -23.24 6.55 5.72
C LYS A 302 -21.96 6.90 6.49
N HIS A 303 -21.30 5.93 7.11
CA HIS A 303 -19.98 6.10 7.73
C HIS A 303 -18.88 5.70 6.75
N GLU A 304 -17.76 6.43 6.79
CA GLU A 304 -16.58 6.12 5.98
C GLU A 304 -15.54 5.40 6.82
N TYR A 305 -15.39 4.11 6.58
CA TYR A 305 -14.47 3.25 7.30
C TYR A 305 -13.11 3.19 6.63
N PHE A 306 -12.07 3.29 7.45
CA PHE A 306 -10.70 3.04 7.04
C PHE A 306 -10.44 1.54 6.87
N THR A 307 -9.82 1.15 5.76
CA THR A 307 -9.37 -0.23 5.54
C THR A 307 -8.18 -0.59 6.44
N ASN A 308 -7.93 -1.89 6.61
CA ASN A 308 -6.75 -2.40 7.31
C ASN A 308 -5.42 -1.83 6.75
N LYS A 309 -5.35 -1.60 5.44
CA LYS A 309 -4.18 -1.03 4.76
C LYS A 309 -3.86 0.39 5.22
N ILE A 310 -4.86 1.28 5.26
CA ILE A 310 -4.63 2.67 5.68
C ILE A 310 -4.34 2.73 7.19
N LEU A 311 -5.03 1.93 8.01
CA LEU A 311 -4.77 1.83 9.44
C LEU A 311 -3.32 1.37 9.71
N HIS A 312 -2.86 0.35 8.99
CA HIS A 312 -1.47 -0.09 9.02
C HIS A 312 -0.49 1.06 8.66
N ARG A 313 -0.81 1.89 7.65
CA ARG A 313 0.06 3.01 7.25
C ARG A 313 0.09 4.13 8.30
N LEU A 314 -1.04 4.46 8.93
CA LEU A 314 -1.11 5.42 10.03
C LEU A 314 -0.23 4.97 11.21
N VAL A 315 -0.40 3.72 11.65
CA VAL A 315 0.41 3.14 12.73
C VAL A 315 1.89 3.12 12.36
N LYS A 316 2.24 2.71 11.13
CA LYS A 316 3.64 2.66 10.67
C LYS A 316 4.34 4.01 10.85
N ASN A 317 3.71 5.11 10.45
CA ASN A 317 4.32 6.44 10.54
C ASN A 317 4.59 6.87 11.98
N VAL A 318 3.68 6.57 12.91
CA VAL A 318 3.88 6.88 14.34
C VAL A 318 4.96 6.00 14.97
N VAL A 319 4.98 4.70 14.64
CA VAL A 319 5.99 3.77 15.17
C VAL A 319 7.39 4.08 14.63
N GLU A 320 7.48 4.65 13.43
CA GLU A 320 8.73 5.14 12.83
C GLU A 320 9.08 6.57 13.23
N ASP A 321 8.34 7.19 14.16
CA ASP A 321 8.55 8.57 14.63
C ASP A 321 8.43 9.65 13.55
N LYS A 322 7.88 9.29 12.39
CA LYS A 322 7.61 10.21 11.28
C LYS A 322 6.40 11.10 11.53
N ALA A 323 5.56 10.69 12.49
CA ALA A 323 4.41 11.40 13.04
C ALA A 323 4.33 11.15 14.56
N LYS A 324 3.68 12.04 15.31
CA LYS A 324 3.44 11.87 16.75
C LYS A 324 2.21 11.03 17.04
N SER A 325 1.13 11.28 16.31
CA SER A 325 -0.13 10.59 16.51
C SER A 325 -0.94 10.56 15.22
N PHE A 326 -2.04 9.82 15.24
CA PHE A 326 -2.97 9.78 14.12
C PHE A 326 -4.42 9.78 14.63
N THR A 327 -5.35 10.25 13.80
CA THR A 327 -6.78 10.21 14.13
C THR A 327 -7.48 9.07 13.42
N VAL A 328 -8.34 8.35 14.15
CA VAL A 328 -9.22 7.31 13.59
C VAL A 328 -10.64 7.56 14.11
N PRO A 329 -11.66 7.49 13.24
CA PRO A 329 -13.05 7.57 13.68
C PRO A 329 -13.38 6.49 14.71
N THR A 330 -14.24 6.80 15.67
CA THR A 330 -14.61 5.87 16.75
C THR A 330 -15.27 4.59 16.22
N TYR A 331 -16.10 4.71 15.18
CA TYR A 331 -16.72 3.56 14.52
C TYR A 331 -15.72 2.66 13.80
N ASN A 332 -14.50 3.15 13.50
CA ASN A 332 -13.47 2.35 12.86
C ASN A 332 -12.80 1.33 13.78
N ARG A 333 -13.08 1.38 15.10
CA ARG A 333 -12.56 0.41 16.08
C ARG A 333 -12.97 -1.04 15.77
N GLN A 334 -14.07 -1.23 15.03
CA GLN A 334 -14.52 -2.55 14.60
C GLN A 334 -13.73 -3.13 13.42
N VAL A 335 -13.00 -2.30 12.66
CA VAL A 335 -12.18 -2.77 11.54
C VAL A 335 -10.87 -3.31 12.08
N GLN A 336 -10.69 -4.62 12.05
CA GLN A 336 -9.46 -5.25 12.55
C GLN A 336 -8.28 -5.02 11.60
N ILE A 337 -7.15 -4.55 12.12
CA ILE A 337 -5.88 -4.52 11.38
C ILE A 337 -5.40 -5.96 11.09
N GLY A 338 -5.68 -6.90 12.00
CA GLY A 338 -5.39 -8.34 11.84
C GLY A 338 -3.90 -8.65 11.67
N ILE A 339 -3.56 -9.54 10.74
CA ILE A 339 -2.19 -10.01 10.47
C ILE A 339 -1.17 -8.87 10.21
N TYR A 340 -1.63 -7.68 9.81
CA TYR A 340 -0.75 -6.54 9.58
C TYR A 340 -0.05 -6.04 10.86
N TRP A 341 -0.56 -6.36 12.06
CA TRP A 341 0.18 -6.13 13.30
C TRP A 341 1.50 -6.91 13.33
N LEU A 342 1.47 -8.19 12.96
CA LEU A 342 2.67 -9.04 12.88
C LEU A 342 3.62 -8.57 11.78
N VAL A 343 3.09 -8.08 10.66
CA VAL A 343 3.88 -7.44 9.59
C VAL A 343 4.65 -6.22 10.11
N LEU A 344 4.00 -5.36 10.92
CA LEU A 344 4.67 -4.22 11.55
C LEU A 344 5.73 -4.66 12.54
N ILE A 345 5.44 -5.62 13.41
CA ILE A 345 6.41 -6.14 14.39
C ILE A 345 7.64 -6.68 13.66
N ARG A 346 7.44 -7.53 12.65
CA ARG A 346 8.53 -8.11 11.83
C ARG A 346 9.41 -7.03 11.19
N ARG A 347 8.83 -5.90 10.76
CA ARG A 347 9.57 -4.76 10.21
C ARG A 347 10.42 -4.02 11.24
N MET A 348 10.09 -4.10 12.53
CA MET A 348 10.84 -3.43 13.59
C MET A 348 11.93 -4.32 14.20
N VAL A 349 11.80 -5.64 14.09
CA VAL A 349 12.83 -6.59 14.52
C VAL A 349 14.16 -6.29 13.83
N GLY A 350 15.23 -6.21 14.63
CA GLY A 350 16.59 -5.91 14.18
C GLY A 350 16.90 -4.41 14.04
N LYS A 351 15.94 -3.50 14.26
CA LYS A 351 16.22 -2.06 14.38
C LYS A 351 16.82 -1.75 15.76
N ARG A 352 17.66 -0.71 15.85
CA ARG A 352 18.34 -0.29 17.10
C ARG A 352 17.38 -0.15 18.29
N ASP A 353 16.21 0.43 18.06
CA ASP A 353 15.19 0.65 19.10
C ASP A 353 13.97 -0.28 18.96
N GLN A 354 14.20 -1.53 18.53
CA GLN A 354 13.12 -2.48 18.24
C GLN A 354 12.10 -2.62 19.39
N ASN A 355 12.56 -2.68 20.65
CA ASN A 355 11.70 -2.88 21.82
C ASN A 355 10.76 -1.69 22.00
N LEU A 356 11.29 -0.47 21.87
CA LEU A 356 10.50 0.76 21.91
C LEU A 356 9.47 0.81 20.78
N LYS A 357 9.87 0.42 19.56
CA LYS A 357 8.95 0.39 18.41
C LYS A 357 7.85 -0.66 18.57
N ILE A 358 8.16 -1.84 19.11
CA ILE A 358 7.18 -2.87 19.43
C ILE A 358 6.22 -2.39 20.53
N ALA A 359 6.73 -1.71 21.56
CA ALA A 359 5.89 -1.10 22.60
C ALA A 359 4.96 -0.02 22.01
N LYS A 360 5.44 0.81 21.07
CA LYS A 360 4.62 1.78 20.34
C LYS A 360 3.52 1.10 19.51
N ILE A 361 3.83 -0.01 18.83
CA ILE A 361 2.83 -0.81 18.08
C ILE A 361 1.73 -1.29 19.04
N TRP A 362 2.11 -1.89 20.16
CA TRP A 362 1.16 -2.35 21.18
C TRP A 362 0.32 -1.20 21.74
N SER A 363 0.95 -0.07 22.10
CA SER A 363 0.25 1.12 22.60
C SER A 363 -0.78 1.65 21.59
N CYS A 364 -0.42 1.69 20.30
CA CYS A 364 -1.37 2.02 19.23
C CYS A 364 -2.55 1.05 19.24
N ALA A 365 -2.30 -0.27 19.26
CA ALA A 365 -3.33 -1.29 19.27
C ALA A 365 -4.32 -1.15 20.45
N VAL A 366 -3.81 -0.83 21.64
CA VAL A 366 -4.64 -0.54 22.83
C VAL A 366 -5.51 0.69 22.60
N LYS A 367 -4.92 1.82 22.15
CA LYS A 367 -5.62 3.10 21.97
C LYS A 367 -6.74 3.03 20.92
N ILE A 368 -6.52 2.28 19.84
CA ILE A 368 -7.56 2.06 18.83
C ILE A 368 -8.49 0.87 19.14
N GLY A 369 -8.37 0.28 20.33
CA GLY A 369 -9.30 -0.74 20.83
C GLY A 369 -9.18 -2.11 20.16
N GLN A 370 -8.02 -2.44 19.60
CA GLN A 370 -7.76 -3.67 18.84
C GLN A 370 -7.18 -4.80 19.69
N THR A 371 -6.74 -4.50 20.92
CA THR A 371 -6.30 -5.52 21.87
C THR A 371 -6.63 -5.12 23.30
N LYS A 372 -6.82 -6.14 24.15
CA LYS A 372 -6.92 -6.01 25.62
C LYS A 372 -5.66 -6.50 26.32
N ALA A 373 -4.63 -6.91 25.58
CA ALA A 373 -3.38 -7.39 26.13
C ALA A 373 -2.71 -6.29 26.96
N LYS A 374 -2.30 -6.64 28.19
CA LYS A 374 -1.70 -5.69 29.14
C LYS A 374 -0.23 -5.38 28.87
N THR A 375 0.45 -6.20 28.07
CA THR A 375 1.87 -6.03 27.75
C THR A 375 2.12 -6.30 26.26
N PRO A 376 3.20 -5.73 25.68
CA PRO A 376 3.60 -6.03 24.30
C PRO A 376 3.83 -7.53 24.05
N VAL A 377 4.40 -8.26 25.01
CA VAL A 377 4.63 -9.71 24.90
C VAL A 377 3.31 -10.48 24.84
N ALA A 378 2.35 -10.15 25.71
CA ALA A 378 1.02 -10.76 25.69
C ALA A 378 0.29 -10.48 24.37
N PHE A 379 0.47 -9.28 23.81
CA PHE A 379 -0.08 -8.91 22.51
C PHE A 379 0.52 -9.73 21.37
N ILE A 380 1.84 -9.93 21.34
CA ILE A 380 2.49 -10.79 20.34
C ILE A 380 2.03 -12.24 20.47
N ARG A 381 1.92 -12.76 21.70
CA ARG A 381 1.40 -14.12 21.96
C ARG A 381 -0.04 -14.28 21.47
N GLN A 382 -0.90 -13.29 21.74
CA GLN A 382 -2.27 -13.27 21.22
C GLN A 382 -2.28 -13.33 19.69
N LEU A 383 -1.53 -12.46 19.01
CA LEU A 383 -1.49 -12.41 17.55
C LEU A 383 -0.91 -13.68 16.93
N THR A 384 0.11 -14.28 17.54
CA THR A 384 0.73 -15.51 17.02
C THR A 384 -0.17 -16.73 17.20
N ALA A 385 -0.98 -16.77 18.26
CA ALA A 385 -2.03 -17.76 18.42
C ALA A 385 -3.17 -17.59 17.40
N GLU A 386 -3.53 -16.35 17.07
CA GLU A 386 -4.56 -16.02 16.08
C GLU A 386 -4.09 -16.25 14.63
N TYR A 387 -2.80 -16.04 14.36
CA TYR A 387 -2.18 -16.19 13.02
C TYR A 387 -0.97 -17.14 13.06
N PRO A 388 -1.15 -18.44 13.36
CA PRO A 388 -0.04 -19.40 13.48
C PRO A 388 0.75 -19.59 12.18
N GLN A 389 0.14 -19.30 11.04
CA GLN A 389 0.76 -19.35 9.72
C GLN A 389 1.75 -18.20 9.45
N PHE A 390 1.76 -17.14 10.27
CA PHE A 390 2.67 -16.01 10.07
C PHE A 390 4.08 -16.33 10.58
N SER A 391 5.06 -16.28 9.67
CA SER A 391 6.47 -16.53 9.99
C SER A 391 7.29 -15.24 10.08
N PHE A 392 8.11 -15.13 11.13
CA PHE A 392 9.10 -14.07 11.30
C PHE A 392 10.42 -14.33 10.55
N ARG A 393 10.56 -15.47 9.85
CA ARG A 393 11.80 -15.82 9.14
C ARG A 393 12.08 -14.83 8.00
N LYS A 394 13.31 -14.30 7.95
CA LYS A 394 13.77 -13.33 6.93
C LYS A 394 13.70 -13.90 5.51
N ASN A 395 14.04 -15.18 5.36
CA ASN A 395 13.90 -15.94 4.13
C ASN A 395 12.61 -16.76 4.20
N GLN A 396 11.66 -16.45 3.32
CA GLN A 396 10.53 -17.33 3.05
C GLN A 396 11.07 -18.54 2.29
N ASN A 397 10.72 -19.75 2.72
CA ASN A 397 11.02 -20.92 1.88
C ASN A 397 10.14 -20.86 0.61
N ILE A 398 10.45 -21.68 -0.39
CA ILE A 398 9.75 -21.68 -1.68
C ILE A 398 8.23 -21.86 -1.49
N GLU A 399 7.83 -22.65 -0.50
CA GLU A 399 6.43 -22.90 -0.14
C GLU A 399 5.72 -21.65 0.44
N ASP A 400 6.39 -20.91 1.33
CA ASP A 400 5.90 -19.63 1.88
C ASP A 400 5.77 -18.56 0.79
N ILE A 401 6.72 -18.53 -0.15
CA ILE A 401 6.69 -17.63 -1.31
C ILE A 401 5.52 -18.01 -2.23
N ALA A 402 5.36 -19.29 -2.55
CA ALA A 402 4.26 -19.79 -3.39
C ALA A 402 2.89 -19.46 -2.78
N ARG A 403 2.70 -19.70 -1.46
CA ARG A 403 1.47 -19.34 -0.73
C ARG A 403 1.21 -17.83 -0.75
N TRP A 404 2.23 -17.01 -0.54
CA TRP A 404 2.09 -15.56 -0.57
C TRP A 404 1.75 -15.04 -1.98
N ILE A 405 2.43 -15.54 -3.01
CA ILE A 405 2.16 -15.23 -4.43
C ILE A 405 0.72 -15.63 -4.78
N LEU A 406 0.27 -16.82 -4.40
CA LEU A 406 -1.12 -17.26 -4.58
C LEU A 406 -2.11 -16.32 -3.90
N GLY A 407 -1.85 -15.93 -2.65
CA GLY A 407 -2.68 -14.95 -1.95
C GLY A 407 -2.75 -13.60 -2.68
N LYS A 408 -1.63 -13.13 -3.26
CA LYS A 408 -1.59 -11.91 -4.07
C LYS A 408 -2.35 -12.06 -5.38
N PHE A 409 -2.22 -13.18 -6.08
CA PHE A 409 -2.95 -13.47 -7.31
C PHE A 409 -4.45 -13.55 -7.09
N THR A 410 -4.88 -14.26 -6.04
CA THR A 410 -6.29 -14.36 -5.67
C THR A 410 -6.86 -12.99 -5.34
N VAL A 411 -6.17 -12.18 -4.53
CA VAL A 411 -6.60 -10.81 -4.20
C VAL A 411 -6.61 -9.89 -5.44
N ALA A 412 -5.64 -10.01 -6.34
CA ALA A 412 -5.58 -9.23 -7.58
C ALA A 412 -6.73 -9.61 -8.52
N ALA A 413 -6.99 -10.91 -8.70
CA ALA A 413 -8.12 -11.43 -9.45
C ALA A 413 -9.42 -10.87 -8.86
N PHE A 414 -9.68 -11.05 -7.56
CA PHE A 414 -10.88 -10.53 -6.90
C PHE A 414 -11.03 -9.00 -7.01
N ARG A 415 -9.94 -8.23 -6.95
CA ARG A 415 -9.99 -6.77 -7.17
C ARG A 415 -10.36 -6.42 -8.59
N SER A 416 -9.79 -7.11 -9.58
CA SER A 416 -10.16 -6.94 -10.98
C SER A 416 -11.62 -7.31 -11.22
N LEU A 417 -12.14 -8.32 -10.51
CA LEU A 417 -13.56 -8.67 -10.53
C LEU A 417 -14.42 -7.57 -9.91
N LYS A 418 -14.09 -7.09 -8.71
CA LYS A 418 -14.79 -6.02 -8.01
C LYS A 418 -14.85 -4.72 -8.82
N GLN A 419 -13.72 -4.31 -9.42
CA GLN A 419 -13.62 -3.07 -10.17
C GLN A 419 -14.39 -3.09 -11.49
N LYS A 420 -14.48 -4.27 -12.11
CA LYS A 420 -15.10 -4.44 -13.43
C LYS A 420 -16.58 -4.81 -13.35
N PHE A 421 -17.01 -5.48 -12.28
CA PHE A 421 -18.35 -6.05 -12.14
C PHE A 421 -19.14 -5.51 -10.93
N GLY A 422 -18.59 -4.57 -10.16
CA GLY A 422 -19.31 -3.91 -9.06
C GLY A 422 -19.73 -4.83 -7.90
N VAL A 423 -19.19 -6.06 -7.85
CA VAL A 423 -19.55 -7.08 -6.84
C VAL A 423 -19.14 -6.58 -5.45
N HIS A 424 -20.13 -6.29 -4.61
CA HIS A 424 -19.93 -5.89 -3.21
C HIS A 424 -19.73 -7.15 -2.34
N PRO A 425 -18.81 -7.17 -1.36
CA PRO A 425 -18.43 -8.41 -0.65
C PRO A 425 -19.47 -8.93 0.34
N ASP A 426 -20.66 -8.33 0.42
CA ASP A 426 -21.61 -8.63 1.50
C ASP A 426 -22.31 -9.99 1.32
N TRP A 427 -21.94 -10.79 0.31
CA TRP A 427 -22.50 -12.12 0.03
C TRP A 427 -21.46 -13.24 0.23
N GLY A 428 -20.86 -13.32 1.42
CA GLY A 428 -20.24 -14.56 1.89
C GLY A 428 -18.75 -14.53 2.24
N TYR A 429 -18.10 -13.36 2.30
CA TYR A 429 -16.69 -13.32 2.75
C TYR A 429 -16.53 -13.62 4.25
N HIS A 430 -17.58 -13.45 5.04
CA HIS A 430 -17.57 -13.78 6.48
C HIS A 430 -17.81 -15.27 6.75
N GLU A 431 -18.51 -16.02 5.89
CA GLU A 431 -18.77 -17.44 6.13
C GLU A 431 -17.67 -18.37 5.58
N LEU A 432 -16.82 -17.89 4.65
CA LEU A 432 -15.68 -18.67 4.12
C LEU A 432 -14.37 -18.46 4.89
N CYS A 433 -14.32 -17.56 5.87
CA CYS A 433 -13.14 -17.34 6.71
C CYS A 433 -13.27 -17.91 8.13
N ASP A 434 -14.44 -18.42 8.52
CA ASP A 434 -14.69 -18.98 9.85
C ASP A 434 -14.38 -20.49 9.95
N ASP A 435 -14.02 -21.18 8.85
CA ASP A 435 -13.38 -22.51 8.90
C ASP A 435 -12.56 -22.85 7.64
N PRO A 436 -11.24 -22.54 7.59
CA PRO A 436 -10.35 -23.06 6.55
C PRO A 436 -9.80 -24.46 6.84
N LEU A 437 -10.25 -25.18 7.87
CA LEU A 437 -9.64 -26.44 8.33
C LEU A 437 -10.67 -27.50 8.73
N ASN A 438 -11.47 -27.98 7.77
CA ASN A 438 -12.12 -29.29 7.88
C ASN A 438 -11.83 -30.26 6.74
N ILE A 439 -10.74 -30.03 6.00
CA ILE A 439 -10.01 -31.11 5.35
C ILE A 439 -8.65 -31.17 6.02
N ALA A 440 -8.57 -31.86 7.16
CA ALA A 440 -7.30 -32.18 7.79
C ALA A 440 -6.54 -33.16 6.88
N PRO A 441 -5.36 -32.80 6.33
CA PRO A 441 -4.34 -33.82 6.15
C PRO A 441 -3.95 -34.28 7.56
N ASP A 442 -3.89 -35.60 7.75
CA ASP A 442 -3.46 -36.26 8.98
C ASP A 442 -2.30 -35.51 9.67
N VAL A 443 -2.64 -34.79 10.75
CA VAL A 443 -1.74 -33.89 11.49
C VAL A 443 -0.71 -34.68 12.30
N SER A 444 -0.83 -36.02 12.35
CA SER A 444 0.17 -36.90 12.98
C SER A 444 1.50 -36.96 12.22
N MET A 445 1.57 -36.45 10.98
CA MET A 445 2.81 -36.41 10.18
C MET A 445 3.60 -35.09 10.25
N LEU A 446 3.06 -34.04 10.87
CA LEU A 446 3.74 -32.76 10.99
C LEU A 446 4.51 -32.68 12.31
N LYS A 447 5.83 -32.94 12.24
CA LYS A 447 6.73 -32.68 13.38
C LYS A 447 6.67 -31.18 13.75
N PRO A 448 6.58 -30.83 15.05
CA PRO A 448 6.66 -29.44 15.48
C PRO A 448 7.97 -28.82 15.00
N ILE A 449 7.90 -27.79 14.15
CA ILE A 449 9.09 -27.05 13.75
C ILE A 449 9.41 -26.06 14.86
N HIS A 450 10.53 -26.29 15.55
CA HIS A 450 11.02 -25.47 16.67
C HIS A 450 11.08 -23.96 16.35
N TYR A 451 10.61 -23.17 17.33
CA TYR A 451 10.24 -21.75 17.29
C TYR A 451 11.38 -20.76 17.59
N ASN A 452 12.58 -20.98 17.06
CA ASN A 452 13.77 -20.21 17.48
C ASN A 452 13.69 -18.69 17.22
N GLY A 453 12.84 -18.21 16.30
CA GLY A 453 12.73 -16.77 15.98
C GLY A 453 11.79 -15.98 16.90
N ILE A 454 10.67 -16.58 17.32
CA ILE A 454 9.69 -15.95 18.21
C ILE A 454 10.20 -15.99 19.64
N GLU A 455 10.76 -17.12 20.06
CA GLU A 455 11.39 -17.26 21.38
C GLU A 455 12.53 -16.26 21.54
N ARG A 456 13.34 -16.01 20.49
CA ARG A 456 14.39 -14.98 20.56
C ARG A 456 13.83 -13.58 20.80
N VAL A 457 12.79 -13.16 20.07
CA VAL A 457 12.15 -11.84 20.27
C VAL A 457 11.49 -11.77 21.65
N ILE A 458 10.82 -12.83 22.09
CA ILE A 458 10.18 -12.90 23.41
C ILE A 458 11.23 -12.89 24.54
N ASN A 459 12.36 -13.57 24.36
CA ASN A 459 13.44 -13.63 25.34
C ASN A 459 14.20 -12.29 25.39
N GLU A 460 14.50 -11.67 24.25
CA GLU A 460 15.07 -10.31 24.17
C GLU A 460 14.17 -9.25 24.83
N LEU A 461 12.84 -9.47 24.85
CA LEU A 461 11.87 -8.61 25.54
C LEU A 461 11.72 -8.93 27.04
N HIS A 462 11.91 -10.17 27.47
CA HIS A 462 11.89 -10.55 28.90
C HIS A 462 13.21 -10.24 29.63
N GLU A 463 14.36 -10.33 28.95
CA GLU A 463 15.68 -10.06 29.54
C GLU A 463 15.89 -8.58 29.91
N ARG A 464 15.03 -7.69 29.42
CA ARG A 464 15.01 -6.28 29.78
C ARG A 464 13.65 -5.99 30.38
N ASP A 465 13.55 -5.93 31.71
CA ASP A 465 12.31 -5.61 32.44
C ASP A 465 11.67 -4.31 31.92
N LEU A 466 10.75 -4.43 30.96
CA LEU A 466 10.01 -3.33 30.36
C LEU A 466 8.86 -2.85 31.27
N GLU A 467 8.67 -3.48 32.44
CA GLU A 467 7.61 -3.14 33.39
C GLU A 467 7.86 -1.84 34.16
N GLN A 468 9.09 -1.28 34.14
CA GLN A 468 9.44 -0.12 34.99
C GLN A 468 9.70 1.22 34.27
N GLN A 469 9.58 1.33 32.94
CA GLN A 469 10.13 2.50 32.22
C GLN A 469 9.19 3.31 31.30
N TYR A 470 7.87 3.27 31.48
CA TYR A 470 6.98 4.05 30.61
C TYR A 470 6.00 4.94 31.38
N PRO A 471 6.26 6.27 31.50
CA PRO A 471 5.25 7.23 31.91
C PRO A 471 4.15 7.35 30.85
N SER A 472 2.95 7.64 31.31
CA SER A 472 1.66 7.60 30.62
C SER A 472 1.43 8.70 29.55
N THR A 473 2.47 9.16 28.86
CA THR A 473 2.36 10.20 27.82
C THR A 473 2.93 9.74 26.48
N VAL A 474 2.03 9.36 25.56
CA VAL A 474 2.12 9.56 24.10
C VAL A 474 0.71 9.76 23.58
#